data_AF-A0A3M0XQL8-F1
#
_entry.id   AF-A0A3M0XQL8-F1
#
_cell.length_a   1.000
_cell.length_b   1.000
_cell.length_c   1.000
_cell.angle_alpha   90.00
_cell.angle_beta   90.00
_cell.angle_gamma   90.00
#
_symmetry.space_group_name_H-M   'P 1'
#
loop_
_entity.id
_entity.type
_entity.pdbx_description
1 polymer ?
#
loop_
_entity_poly.entity_id
_entity_poly.type
_entity_poly.pdbx_seq_one_letter_code
_entity_poly.pdbx_strand_id
1 'polypeptide(L)'
;MSASGGRLGLLAGAALVGALTVGAVGVWALSKAAAPSTGRSATPGPLDPDPGLEGLRIPDFQLVDQDGNEVDAAALLDGKVTIVDFIFTNCPFICPPMTRNMA
;
A
#
# COMPACT_ATOMS: atom_id res chain seq x y z
N MET A 1 -46.77 -42.32 39.67
CA MET A 1 -46.33 -40.91 39.75
C MET A 1 -45.00 -40.76 39.03
N SER A 2 -45.04 -40.34 37.77
CA SER A 2 -43.89 -40.14 36.88
C SER A 2 -44.09 -38.79 36.21
N ALA A 3 -43.36 -37.76 36.66
CA ALA A 3 -43.23 -36.46 35.99
C ALA A 3 -42.39 -35.47 36.83
N SER A 4 -41.10 -35.74 37.09
CA SER A 4 -40.20 -34.69 37.65
C SER A 4 -38.77 -34.73 37.11
N GLY A 5 -38.29 -35.85 36.56
CA GLY A 5 -36.91 -35.98 36.06
C GLY A 5 -36.60 -35.27 34.73
N GLY A 6 -37.62 -35.02 33.88
CA GLY A 6 -37.39 -34.49 32.53
C GLY A 6 -37.12 -32.98 32.45
N ARG A 7 -37.66 -32.20 33.40
CA ARG A 7 -37.54 -30.73 33.38
C ARG A 7 -36.15 -30.26 33.82
N LEU A 8 -35.51 -30.96 34.74
CA LEU A 8 -34.16 -30.62 35.22
C LEU A 8 -33.08 -30.88 34.14
N GLY A 9 -33.22 -31.97 33.38
CA GLY A 9 -32.33 -32.28 32.25
C GLY A 9 -32.48 -31.29 31.08
N LEU A 10 -33.71 -30.84 30.80
CA LEU A 10 -33.97 -29.87 29.74
C LEU A 10 -33.40 -28.48 30.06
N LEU A 11 -33.51 -28.05 31.32
CA LEU A 11 -32.96 -26.76 31.78
C LEU A 11 -31.43 -26.77 31.82
N ALA A 12 -30.81 -27.87 32.28
CA ALA A 12 -29.37 -28.04 32.24
C ALA A 12 -28.83 -28.07 30.79
N GLY A 13 -29.52 -28.75 29.88
CA GLY A 13 -29.18 -28.76 28.45
C GLY A 13 -29.29 -27.38 27.81
N ALA A 14 -30.36 -26.63 28.08
CA ALA A 14 -30.55 -25.28 27.56
C ALA A 14 -29.48 -24.29 28.06
N ALA A 15 -29.04 -24.42 29.33
CA ALA A 15 -27.99 -23.57 29.89
C ALA A 15 -26.62 -23.85 29.23
N LEU A 16 -26.28 -25.10 28.96
CA LEU A 16 -25.04 -25.47 28.27
C LEU A 16 -25.03 -25.00 26.81
N VAL A 17 -26.16 -25.15 26.10
CA VAL A 17 -26.30 -24.65 24.72
C VAL A 17 -26.25 -23.11 24.68
N GLY A 18 -26.85 -22.43 25.65
CA GLY A 18 -26.77 -20.97 25.79
C GLY A 18 -25.33 -20.49 26.05
N ALA A 19 -24.61 -21.15 26.95
CA ALA A 19 -23.22 -20.81 27.25
C ALA A 19 -22.28 -21.04 26.04
N LEU A 20 -22.49 -22.14 25.31
CA LEU A 20 -21.72 -22.44 24.09
C LEU A 20 -21.98 -21.45 22.96
N THR A 21 -23.24 -21.05 22.75
CA THR A 21 -23.58 -20.07 21.70
C THR A 21 -23.06 -18.68 22.03
N VAL A 22 -23.16 -18.23 23.29
CA VAL A 22 -22.57 -16.95 23.73
C VAL A 22 -21.05 -16.95 23.60
N GLY A 23 -20.39 -18.05 24.00
CA GLY A 23 -18.95 -18.21 23.83
C GLY A 23 -18.52 -18.17 22.36
N ALA A 24 -19.20 -18.94 21.50
CA ALA A 24 -18.91 -18.99 20.07
C ALA A 24 -19.14 -17.64 19.37
N VAL A 25 -20.24 -16.95 19.69
CA VAL A 25 -20.56 -15.62 19.14
C VAL A 25 -19.57 -14.57 19.64
N GLY A 26 -19.17 -14.61 20.91
CA GLY A 26 -18.16 -13.71 21.47
C GLY A 26 -16.78 -13.88 20.81
N VAL A 27 -16.35 -15.11 20.60
CA VAL A 27 -15.09 -15.43 19.89
C VAL A 27 -15.14 -14.99 18.42
N TRP A 28 -16.28 -15.22 17.75
CA TRP A 28 -16.47 -14.78 16.35
C TRP A 28 -16.54 -13.25 16.22
N ALA A 29 -17.13 -12.55 17.20
CA ALA A 29 -17.16 -11.09 17.21
C ALA A 29 -15.77 -10.48 17.45
N LEU A 30 -14.97 -11.06 18.36
CA LEU A 30 -13.59 -10.61 18.60
C LEU A 30 -12.70 -10.77 17.36
N SER A 31 -12.85 -11.86 16.61
CA SER A 31 -12.03 -12.09 15.41
C SER A 31 -12.33 -11.10 14.28
N LYS A 32 -13.57 -10.60 14.17
CA LYS A 32 -13.93 -9.54 13.21
C LYS A 32 -13.47 -8.14 13.63
N ALA A 33 -13.37 -7.85 14.92
CA ALA A 33 -12.91 -6.55 15.41
C ALA A 33 -11.38 -6.38 15.28
N ALA A 34 -10.62 -7.48 15.22
CA ALA A 34 -9.16 -7.47 15.04
C ALA A 34 -8.72 -7.52 13.56
N ALA A 35 -9.62 -7.30 12.61
CA ALA A 35 -9.21 -7.07 11.23
C ALA A 35 -8.32 -5.82 11.20
N PRO A 36 -7.06 -5.92 10.71
CA PRO A 36 -6.21 -4.75 10.59
C PRO A 36 -6.91 -3.77 9.66
N SER A 37 -7.18 -2.56 10.14
CA SER A 37 -7.61 -1.46 9.30
C SER A 37 -6.43 -0.99 8.45
N THR A 38 -5.94 -1.84 7.55
CA THR A 38 -5.11 -1.44 6.40
C THR A 38 -6.03 -0.72 5.42
N GLY A 39 -6.44 0.49 5.79
CA GLY A 39 -7.48 1.22 5.08
C GLY A 39 -7.76 2.63 5.61
N ARG A 40 -6.86 3.21 6.42
CA ARG A 40 -6.71 4.67 6.37
C ARG A 40 -5.70 4.93 5.28
N SER A 41 -6.14 5.51 4.17
CA SER A 41 -5.28 6.18 3.20
C SER A 41 -4.38 7.14 3.96
N ALA A 42 -3.16 6.72 4.25
CA ALA A 42 -2.05 7.64 4.21
C ALA A 42 -2.05 8.17 2.78
N THR A 43 -2.19 9.49 2.60
CA THR A 43 -1.84 10.09 1.31
C THR A 43 -0.42 9.63 1.00
N PRO A 44 -0.18 8.91 -0.10
CA PRO A 44 1.17 8.50 -0.46
C PRO A 44 2.06 9.73 -0.48
N GLY A 45 3.22 9.63 0.18
CA GLY A 45 4.26 10.63 0.09
C GLY A 45 4.75 10.77 -1.36
N PRO A 46 5.34 11.91 -1.75
CA PRO A 46 5.84 12.12 -3.10
C PRO A 46 6.90 11.12 -3.59
N LEU A 47 7.55 10.39 -2.67
CA LEU A 47 8.54 9.35 -2.96
C LEU A 47 7.99 7.93 -2.75
N ASP A 48 6.72 7.79 -2.35
CA ASP A 48 6.11 6.48 -2.19
C ASP A 48 5.84 5.89 -3.59
N PRO A 49 6.24 4.64 -3.86
CA PRO A 49 6.06 4.03 -5.17
C PRO A 49 4.58 3.86 -5.51
N ASP A 50 4.20 4.25 -6.74
CA ASP A 50 2.84 4.04 -7.26
C ASP A 50 2.65 2.54 -7.58
N PRO A 51 1.70 1.84 -6.92
CA PRO A 51 1.44 0.42 -7.19
C PRO A 51 0.95 0.15 -8.62
N GLY A 52 0.49 1.17 -9.36
CA GLY A 52 0.14 1.06 -10.78
C GLY A 52 1.34 1.08 -11.74
N LEU A 53 2.55 1.40 -11.25
CA LEU A 53 3.74 1.63 -12.08
C LEU A 53 4.95 0.76 -11.69
N GLU A 54 4.75 -0.35 -10.98
CA GLU A 54 5.84 -1.23 -10.47
C GLU A 54 6.84 -1.71 -11.55
N GLY A 55 6.42 -1.74 -12.83
CA GLY A 55 7.26 -2.11 -13.96
C GLY A 55 8.05 -0.96 -14.60
N LEU A 56 7.75 0.29 -14.27
CA LEU A 56 8.40 1.48 -14.82
C LEU A 56 9.49 1.95 -13.87
N ARG A 57 10.73 1.56 -14.17
CA ARG A 57 11.92 1.96 -13.43
C ARG A 57 12.99 2.49 -14.38
N ILE A 58 13.72 3.50 -13.95
CA ILE A 58 14.88 4.00 -14.69
C ILE A 58 16.01 2.97 -14.50
N PRO A 59 16.59 2.42 -15.59
CA PRO A 59 17.72 1.50 -15.48
C PRO A 59 18.98 2.24 -15.03
N ASP A 60 19.96 1.49 -14.50
CA ASP A 60 21.28 2.04 -14.19
C ASP A 60 21.94 2.58 -15.45
N PHE A 61 22.57 3.75 -15.32
CA PHE A 61 23.30 4.41 -16.39
C PHE A 61 24.58 5.08 -15.87
N GLN A 62 25.50 5.32 -16.80
CA GLN A 62 26.70 6.14 -16.60
C GLN A 62 26.77 7.14 -17.74
N LEU A 63 26.84 8.42 -17.40
CA LEU A 63 26.88 9.53 -18.34
C LEU A 63 28.03 10.47 -17.96
N VAL A 64 28.28 11.44 -18.84
CA VAL A 64 29.22 12.54 -18.60
C VAL A 64 28.43 13.83 -18.61
N ASP A 65 28.63 14.68 -17.60
CA ASP A 65 27.99 15.99 -17.53
C ASP A 65 28.66 17.02 -18.47
N GLN A 66 28.19 18.28 -18.41
CA GLN A 66 28.70 19.33 -19.29
C GLN A 66 30.08 19.86 -18.91
N ASP A 67 30.56 19.55 -17.71
CA ASP A 67 31.89 19.91 -17.21
C ASP A 67 32.91 18.77 -17.42
N GLY A 68 32.45 17.60 -17.90
CA GLY A 68 33.27 16.43 -18.18
C GLY A 68 33.36 15.43 -17.02
N ASN A 69 32.53 15.55 -15.98
CA ASN A 69 32.53 14.62 -14.86
C ASN A 69 31.66 13.40 -15.16
N GLU A 70 32.07 12.22 -14.70
CA GLU A 70 31.24 11.01 -14.72
C GLU A 70 30.11 11.12 -13.69
N VAL A 71 28.88 10.81 -14.10
CA VAL A 71 27.68 10.81 -13.26
C VAL A 71 26.88 9.52 -13.49
N ASP A 72 26.31 8.97 -12.41
CA ASP A 72 25.49 7.77 -12.44
C ASP A 72 24.03 8.04 -12.02
N ALA A 73 23.19 7.02 -12.14
CA ALA A 73 21.78 7.10 -11.79
C ALA A 73 21.55 7.44 -10.31
N ALA A 74 22.32 6.84 -9.40
CA ALA A 74 22.19 7.05 -7.97
C ALA A 74 22.51 8.50 -7.58
N ALA A 75 23.59 9.05 -8.12
CA ALA A 75 24.00 10.43 -7.89
C ALA A 75 22.93 11.45 -8.33
N LEU A 76 22.16 11.14 -9.37
CA LEU A 76 21.14 12.03 -9.93
C LEU A 76 19.72 11.83 -9.36
N LEU A 77 19.36 10.62 -8.92
CA LEU A 77 17.96 10.25 -8.67
C LEU A 77 17.64 9.89 -7.22
N ASP A 78 18.61 9.43 -6.43
CA ASP A 78 18.32 8.82 -5.12
C ASP A 78 17.71 9.80 -4.13
N GLY A 79 16.53 9.43 -3.61
CA GLY A 79 15.82 10.17 -2.56
C GLY A 79 15.32 11.55 -2.96
N LYS A 80 15.29 11.87 -4.27
CA LYS A 80 14.89 13.17 -4.80
C LYS A 80 13.71 13.02 -5.76
N VAL A 81 12.79 13.98 -5.72
CA VAL A 81 11.82 14.16 -6.80
C VAL A 81 12.56 14.86 -7.93
N THR A 82 12.79 14.14 -9.04
CA THR A 82 13.58 14.63 -10.18
C THR A 82 12.70 14.77 -11.41
N ILE A 83 12.80 15.90 -12.11
CA ILE A 83 12.17 16.13 -13.41
C ILE A 83 13.26 16.10 -14.48
N VAL A 84 13.03 15.33 -15.55
CA VAL A 84 13.98 15.16 -16.65
C VAL A 84 13.36 15.60 -17.98
N ASP A 85 14.17 16.24 -18.82
CA ASP A 85 13.84 16.59 -20.21
C ASP A 85 14.96 16.06 -21.12
N PHE A 86 14.58 15.52 -22.28
CA PHE A 86 15.52 14.96 -23.25
C PHE A 86 15.66 15.92 -24.42
N ILE A 87 16.83 16.55 -24.54
CA ILE A 87 17.09 17.59 -25.53
C ILE A 87 18.25 17.24 -26.46
N PHE A 88 18.22 17.82 -27.66
CA PHE A 88 19.35 17.84 -28.57
C PHE A 88 19.69 19.28 -28.93
N THR A 89 20.97 19.65 -28.88
CA THR A 89 21.44 21.02 -29.13
C THR A 89 21.13 21.53 -30.54
N ASN A 90 20.98 20.63 -31.51
CA ASN A 90 20.72 20.95 -32.90
C ASN A 90 19.28 20.63 -33.36
N CYS A 91 18.32 20.51 -32.44
CA CYS A 91 16.91 20.26 -32.76
C CYS A 91 16.15 21.59 -32.94
N PRO A 92 15.73 21.97 -34.17
CA PRO A 92 15.22 23.32 -34.42
C PRO A 92 13.72 23.50 -34.09
N PHE A 93 12.97 22.44 -33.81
CA PHE A 93 11.50 22.51 -33.83
C PHE A 93 10.85 22.34 -32.46
N ILE A 94 10.66 21.09 -31.99
CA ILE A 94 9.88 20.83 -30.77
C ILE A 94 10.69 20.96 -29.48
N CYS A 95 12.02 20.85 -29.55
CA CYS A 95 12.88 20.89 -28.38
C CYS A 95 12.91 22.29 -27.70
N PRO A 96 13.13 23.41 -28.42
CA PRO A 96 13.16 24.73 -27.79
C PRO A 96 11.90 25.15 -27.02
N PRO A 97 10.65 24.87 -27.48
CA PRO A 97 9.47 25.15 -26.67
C PRO A 97 9.33 24.23 -25.45
N MET A 98 9.70 22.96 -25.51
CA MET A 98 9.60 22.05 -24.36
C MET A 98 10.53 22.50 -23.23
N THR A 99 11.79 22.79 -23.55
CA THR A 99 12.80 23.22 -22.57
C THR A 99 12.46 24.56 -21.93
N ARG A 100 11.74 25.47 -22.63
CA ARG A 100 11.29 26.75 -22.05
C ARG A 100 10.31 26.61 -20.89
N ASN A 101 9.57 25.51 -20.80
CA ASN A 101 8.64 25.27 -19.69
C ASN A 101 9.33 24.75 -18.42
N MET A 102 10.64 24.49 -18.49
CA MET A 102 11.46 23.99 -17.39
C MET A 102 12.24 25.11 -16.66
N ALA A 103 12.14 26.36 -17.13
CA ALA A 103 12.86 27.53 -16.64
C ALA A 103 12.11 28.28 -15.53
#